data_AF-Q5JH99-F1
#
_entry.id   AF-Q5JH99-F1
#
_cell.length_a   1.000
_cell.length_b   1.000
_cell.length_c   1.000
_cell.angle_alpha   90.00
_cell.angle_beta   90.00
_cell.angle_gamma   90.00
#
_symmetry.space_group_name_H-M   'P 1'
#
loop_
_entity.id
_entity.type
_entity.pdbx_description
1 polymer ?
#
loop_
_entity_poly.entity_id
_entity_poly.type
_entity_poly.pdbx_seq_one_letter_code
_entity_poly.pdbx_strand_id
1 'polypeptide(L)'
;MEMEAEEYLLLLGLALAVLALIYPGQTLSGEFCEGSHEKLGDYYVSVSGGFLRVSAVSGDVFIAHGQNVILRRAPIEYSYLPDSRCYTVKIRYKGGTSLYAFAGGIALAGGAFFYMAFLKYR
;
A
#
# COMPACT_ATOMS: atom_id res chain seq x y z
N MET A 1 5.80 35.32 19.85
CA MET A 1 6.58 34.79 18.72
C MET A 1 5.58 34.49 17.63
N GLU A 2 5.44 35.40 16.67
CA GLU A 2 4.71 35.11 15.44
C GLU A 2 5.61 34.19 14.62
N MET A 3 5.12 32.97 14.39
CA MET A 3 5.82 31.97 13.60
C MET A 3 5.63 32.36 12.13
N GLU A 4 6.72 32.40 11.37
CA GLU A 4 6.67 32.90 10.00
C GLU A 4 5.99 31.89 9.06
N ALA A 5 5.43 32.36 7.95
CA ALA A 5 4.66 31.52 7.04
C ALA A 5 5.47 30.33 6.49
N GLU A 6 6.79 30.48 6.35
CA GLU A 6 7.69 29.43 5.89
C GLU A 6 7.92 28.35 6.95
N GLU A 7 7.96 28.73 8.22
CA GLU A 7 8.05 27.78 9.34
C GLU A 7 6.78 26.95 9.44
N TYR A 8 5.61 27.57 9.23
CA TYR A 8 4.33 26.86 9.12
C TYR A 8 4.31 25.86 7.97
N LEU A 9 4.78 26.26 6.77
CA LEU A 9 4.84 25.37 5.62
C LEU A 9 5.80 24.20 5.85
N LEU A 10 6.92 24.45 6.52
CA LEU A 10 7.90 23.42 6.86
C LEU A 10 7.31 22.41 7.85
N LEU A 11 6.67 22.88 8.94
CA LEU A 11 6.00 22.03 9.92
C LEU A 11 4.84 21.24 9.30
N LEU A 12 4.02 21.88 8.47
CA LEU A 12 2.91 21.24 7.77
C LEU A 12 3.41 20.14 6.82
N GLY A 13 4.46 20.42 6.04
CA GLY A 13 5.06 19.46 5.11
C GLY A 13 5.63 18.24 5.84
N LEU A 14 6.34 18.47 6.95
CA LEU A 14 6.85 17.40 7.81
C LEU A 14 5.73 16.58 8.44
N ALA A 15 4.69 17.24 8.97
CA ALA A 15 3.53 16.57 9.53
C ALA A 15 2.82 15.68 8.50
N LEU A 16 2.62 16.18 7.27
CA LEU A 16 2.06 15.40 6.16
C LEU A 16 2.90 14.17 5.82
N ALA A 17 4.23 14.32 5.73
CA ALA A 17 5.13 13.21 5.44
C ALA A 17 5.11 12.14 6.54
N VAL A 18 5.15 12.57 7.80
CA VAL A 18 5.10 11.68 8.98
C VAL A 18 3.74 10.96 9.06
N LEU A 19 2.63 11.69 8.89
CA LEU A 19 1.29 11.10 8.90
C LEU A 19 1.13 10.07 7.78
N ALA A 20 1.63 10.35 6.58
CA ALA A 20 1.59 9.41 5.45
C ALA A 20 2.38 8.11 5.73
N LEU A 21 3.49 8.20 6.48
CA LEU A 21 4.27 7.04 6.89
C LEU A 21 3.54 6.19 7.93
N ILE A 22 2.96 6.81 8.96
CA ILE A 22 2.35 6.11 10.09
C ILE A 22 0.93 5.63 9.78
N TYR A 23 0.26 6.21 8.77
CA TYR A 23 -1.11 5.84 8.42
C TYR A 23 -1.21 4.32 8.16
N PRO A 24 -2.03 3.60 8.93
CA PRO A 24 -2.09 2.14 8.83
C PRO A 24 -2.64 1.73 7.46
N GLY A 25 -2.03 0.69 6.89
CA GLY A 25 -2.60 0.05 5.70
C GLY A 25 -3.97 -0.54 6.03
N GLN A 26 -4.95 -0.35 5.15
CA GLN A 26 -6.22 -1.04 5.26
C GLN A 26 -6.00 -2.52 4.95
N THR A 27 -6.64 -3.40 5.71
CA THR A 27 -6.59 -4.84 5.40
C THR A 27 -7.80 -5.17 4.54
N LEU A 28 -7.55 -5.55 3.29
CA LEU A 28 -8.58 -6.04 2.39
C LEU A 28 -8.62 -7.56 2.48
N SER A 29 -9.81 -8.12 2.60
CA SER A 29 -10.02 -9.57 2.68
C SER A 29 -11.13 -10.01 1.75
N GLY A 30 -10.95 -11.15 1.09
CA GLY A 30 -11.97 -11.78 0.26
C GLY A 30 -11.85 -13.30 0.32
N GLU A 31 -12.97 -13.96 0.01
CA GLU A 31 -13.02 -15.42 -0.16
C GLU A 31 -13.18 -15.74 -1.65
N PHE A 32 -12.34 -16.63 -2.16
CA PHE A 32 -12.24 -16.99 -3.56
C PHE A 32 -12.29 -18.51 -3.69
N CYS A 33 -13.35 -19.01 -4.30
CA CYS A 33 -13.53 -20.43 -4.59
C CYS A 33 -13.14 -20.74 -6.04
N GLU A 34 -13.08 -22.02 -6.39
CA GLU A 34 -12.76 -22.48 -7.75
C GLU A 34 -13.57 -21.73 -8.83
N GLY A 35 -12.88 -21.18 -9.83
CA GLY A 35 -13.48 -20.37 -10.89
C GLY A 35 -13.64 -18.89 -10.56
N SER A 36 -13.38 -18.45 -9.33
CA SER A 36 -13.44 -17.03 -8.94
C SER A 36 -12.30 -16.22 -9.55
N HIS A 37 -12.64 -15.03 -10.07
CA HIS A 37 -11.73 -14.09 -10.72
C HIS A 37 -12.16 -12.67 -10.35
N GLU A 38 -11.48 -12.07 -9.38
CA GLU A 38 -11.89 -10.79 -8.81
C GLU A 38 -10.68 -9.94 -8.41
N LYS A 39 -10.92 -8.65 -8.22
CA LYS A 39 -9.90 -7.71 -7.72
C LYS A 39 -10.01 -7.56 -6.22
N LEU A 40 -8.86 -7.61 -5.54
CA LEU A 40 -8.72 -7.28 -4.14
C LEU A 40 -7.72 -6.11 -3.99
N GLY A 41 -8.25 -4.88 -4.06
CA GLY A 41 -7.44 -3.66 -4.16
C GLY A 41 -6.74 -3.58 -5.52
N ASP A 42 -5.42 -3.41 -5.50
CA ASP A 42 -4.58 -3.36 -6.72
C ASP A 42 -4.13 -4.76 -7.22
N TYR A 43 -4.56 -5.83 -6.55
CA TYR A 43 -4.23 -7.21 -6.90
C TYR A 43 -5.39 -7.89 -7.60
N TYR A 44 -5.07 -8.69 -8.61
CA TYR A 44 -5.99 -9.64 -9.24
C TYR A 44 -5.85 -10.98 -8.53
N VAL A 45 -6.96 -11.52 -8.04
CA VAL A 45 -7.02 -12.83 -7.41
C VAL A 45 -7.81 -13.76 -8.32
N SER A 46 -7.24 -14.91 -8.63
CA SER A 46 -7.93 -15.96 -9.37
C SER A 46 -7.69 -17.33 -8.78
N VAL A 47 -8.71 -18.18 -8.88
CA VAL A 47 -8.63 -19.58 -8.46
C VAL A 47 -9.00 -20.48 -9.62
N SER A 48 -8.04 -21.32 -10.05
CA SER A 48 -8.25 -22.25 -11.17
C SER A 48 -7.38 -23.49 -11.02
N GLY A 49 -7.99 -24.66 -11.24
CA GLY A 49 -7.35 -25.96 -11.06
C GLY A 49 -6.90 -26.21 -9.64
N GLY A 50 -7.58 -25.62 -8.65
CA GLY A 50 -7.14 -25.65 -7.24
C GLY A 50 -5.94 -24.74 -6.95
N PHE A 51 -5.43 -23.95 -7.91
CA PHE A 51 -4.38 -22.97 -7.67
C PHE A 51 -4.98 -21.61 -7.35
N LEU A 52 -4.59 -21.04 -6.22
CA LEU A 52 -4.76 -19.63 -5.91
C LEU A 52 -3.61 -18.84 -6.55
N ARG A 53 -3.93 -17.90 -7.43
CA ARG A 53 -2.98 -16.94 -8.00
C ARG A 53 -3.36 -15.53 -7.57
N VAL A 54 -2.37 -14.78 -7.11
CA VAL A 54 -2.50 -13.35 -6.84
C VAL A 54 -1.44 -12.63 -7.65
N SER A 55 -1.90 -11.73 -8.51
CA SER A 55 -1.07 -11.01 -9.48
C SER A 55 -1.22 -9.50 -9.27
N ALA A 56 -0.09 -8.79 -9.27
CA ALA A 56 -0.05 -7.35 -9.40
C ALA A 56 0.05 -6.98 -10.89
N VAL A 57 -0.02 -5.68 -11.21
CA VAL A 57 0.20 -5.18 -12.58
C VAL A 57 1.55 -5.62 -13.16
N SER A 58 2.57 -5.78 -12.31
CA SER A 58 3.91 -6.24 -12.69
C SER A 58 4.07 -7.76 -12.81
N GLY A 59 3.01 -8.53 -12.56
CA GLY A 59 2.99 -9.99 -12.66
C GLY A 59 2.63 -10.71 -11.37
N ASP A 60 2.83 -12.02 -11.35
CA ASP A 60 2.45 -12.87 -10.22
C ASP A 60 3.29 -12.58 -8.98
N VAL A 61 2.60 -12.30 -7.87
CA VAL A 61 3.20 -11.98 -6.58
C VAL A 61 3.02 -13.09 -5.56
N PHE A 62 2.00 -13.94 -5.74
CA PHE A 62 1.73 -15.06 -4.84
C PHE A 62 1.00 -16.19 -5.58
N ILE A 63 1.42 -17.42 -5.36
CA ILE A 63 0.77 -18.62 -5.90
C ILE A 63 0.74 -19.69 -4.82
N ALA A 64 -0.41 -20.31 -4.59
CA ALA A 64 -0.58 -21.42 -3.67
C ALA A 64 -1.46 -22.52 -4.27
N HIS A 65 -1.30 -23.75 -3.79
CA HIS A 65 -2.15 -24.89 -4.10
C HIS A 65 -2.47 -25.65 -2.80
N GLY A 66 -3.71 -25.56 -2.36
CA GLY A 66 -4.16 -25.97 -1.04
C GLY A 66 -3.43 -25.21 0.05
N GLN A 67 -2.74 -25.93 0.93
CA GLN A 67 -1.90 -25.35 1.99
C GLN A 67 -0.45 -25.10 1.57
N ASN A 68 -0.09 -25.48 0.35
CA ASN A 68 1.29 -25.37 -0.13
C ASN A 68 1.48 -24.07 -0.90
N VAL A 69 2.43 -23.25 -0.44
CA VAL A 69 2.84 -22.02 -1.14
C VAL A 69 3.89 -22.36 -2.18
N ILE A 70 3.66 -21.97 -3.42
CA ILE A 70 4.55 -22.19 -4.56
C ILE A 70 5.41 -20.94 -4.81
N LEU A 71 4.78 -19.76 -4.73
CA LEU A 71 5.43 -18.47 -4.93
C LEU A 71 4.97 -17.48 -3.85
N ARG A 72 5.92 -16.75 -3.25
CA ARG A 72 5.63 -15.66 -2.31
C ARG A 72 6.62 -14.51 -2.49
N ARG A 73 6.25 -13.54 -3.32
CA ARG A 73 6.99 -12.28 -3.51
C ARG A 73 6.42 -11.14 -2.66
N ALA A 74 5.14 -11.23 -2.27
CA ALA A 74 4.49 -10.27 -1.39
C ALA A 74 4.05 -10.93 -0.07
N PRO A 75 4.00 -10.17 1.05
CA PRO A 75 3.51 -10.66 2.34
C PRO A 75 1.99 -10.75 2.32
N ILE A 76 1.46 -11.71 1.57
CA ILE A 76 0.04 -12.04 1.51
C ILE A 76 -0.26 -13.07 2.59
N GLU A 77 -1.32 -12.83 3.36
CA GLU A 77 -1.89 -13.80 4.28
C GLU A 77 -2.99 -14.57 3.55
N TYR A 78 -3.00 -15.89 3.70
CA TYR A 78 -4.03 -16.72 3.09
C TYR A 78 -4.36 -17.92 3.97
N SER A 79 -5.59 -18.42 3.83
CA SER A 79 -6.03 -19.68 4.42
C SER A 79 -6.84 -20.47 3.40
N TYR A 80 -6.66 -21.78 3.39
CA TYR A 80 -7.41 -22.69 2.52
C TYR A 80 -8.35 -23.54 3.37
N LEU A 81 -9.64 -23.55 3.02
CA LEU A 81 -10.64 -24.42 3.63
C LEU A 81 -10.80 -25.68 2.76
N PRO A 82 -10.38 -26.87 3.22
CA PRO A 82 -10.46 -28.09 2.43
C PRO A 82 -11.90 -28.51 2.10
N ASP A 83 -12.84 -28.25 3.01
CA ASP A 83 -14.24 -28.67 2.89
C ASP A 83 -14.98 -27.91 1.79
N SER A 84 -14.75 -26.59 1.68
CA SER A 84 -15.36 -25.74 0.65
C SER A 84 -14.49 -25.57 -0.59
N ARG A 85 -13.22 -26.00 -0.54
CA ARG A 85 -12.19 -25.73 -1.56
C ARG A 85 -12.03 -24.24 -1.87
N CYS A 86 -12.25 -23.39 -0.88
CA CYS A 86 -12.14 -21.94 -1.02
C CYS A 86 -10.91 -21.40 -0.31
N TYR A 87 -10.39 -20.31 -0.84
CA TYR A 87 -9.26 -19.56 -0.29
C TYR A 87 -9.75 -18.26 0.31
N THR A 88 -9.39 -17.99 1.55
CA THR A 88 -9.48 -16.64 2.10
C THR A 88 -8.15 -15.95 1.92
N VAL A 89 -8.15 -14.80 1.27
CA VAL A 89 -6.94 -13.99 1.03
C VAL A 89 -7.07 -12.68 1.78
N LYS A 90 -6.02 -12.31 2.52
CA LYS A 90 -5.90 -11.05 3.24
C LYS A 90 -4.66 -10.31 2.78
N ILE A 91 -4.86 -9.07 2.33
CA ILE A 91 -3.80 -8.22 1.81
C ILE A 91 -3.79 -6.92 2.61
N ARG A 92 -2.62 -6.54 3.13
CA ARG A 92 -2.40 -5.19 3.63
C ARG A 92 -2.24 -4.24 2.46
N TYR A 93 -3.24 -3.41 2.25
CA TYR A 93 -3.28 -2.40 1.24
C TYR A 93 -2.92 -1.04 1.82
N LYS A 94 -1.81 -0.47 1.36
CA LYS A 94 -1.47 0.93 1.63
C LYS A 94 -1.70 1.69 0.33
N GLY A 95 -2.87 2.33 0.21
CA GLY A 95 -3.29 2.96 -1.03
C GLY A 95 -2.32 4.04 -1.52
N GLY A 96 -2.34 4.30 -2.84
CA GLY A 96 -1.46 5.27 -3.50
C GLY A 96 -1.60 6.70 -2.96
N THR A 97 -2.73 7.04 -2.36
CA THR A 97 -2.95 8.33 -1.67
C THR A 97 -1.91 8.61 -0.59
N SER A 98 -1.44 7.58 0.13
CA SER A 98 -0.38 7.74 1.14
C SER A 98 0.96 8.14 0.51
N LEU A 99 1.28 7.58 -0.66
CA LEU A 99 2.49 7.93 -1.41
C LEU A 99 2.46 9.38 -1.90
N TYR A 100 1.32 9.82 -2.44
CA TYR A 100 1.14 11.21 -2.89
C TYR A 100 1.19 12.20 -1.73
N ALA A 101 0.57 11.89 -0.60
CA ALA A 101 0.63 12.72 0.61
C ALA A 101 2.07 12.84 1.14
N PHE A 102 2.84 11.74 1.12
CA PHE A 102 4.24 11.74 1.49
C PHE A 102 5.09 12.61 0.54
N ALA A 103 4.97 12.41 -0.77
CA ALA A 103 5.69 13.19 -1.77
C ALA A 103 5.35 14.69 -1.69
N GLY A 104 4.07 15.03 -1.53
CA GLY A 104 3.61 16.40 -1.34
C GLY A 104 4.17 17.03 -0.06
N GLY A 105 4.18 16.27 1.05
CA GLY A 105 4.77 16.73 2.31
C GLY A 105 6.26 17.05 2.20
N ILE A 106 7.04 16.19 1.54
CA ILE A 106 8.47 16.43 1.27
C ILE A 106 8.66 17.64 0.36
N ALA A 107 7.86 17.78 -0.71
CA ALA A 107 7.97 18.91 -1.62
C ALA A 107 7.72 20.25 -0.91
N LEU A 108 6.71 20.31 -0.04
CA LEU A 108 6.42 21.49 0.78
C LEU A 108 7.54 21.80 1.77
N ALA A 109 8.00 20.80 2.52
CA ALA A 109 9.07 20.98 3.50
C ALA A 109 10.39 21.39 2.83
N GLY A 110 10.75 20.73 1.72
CA GLY A 110 11.95 21.04 0.94
C GLY A 110 11.89 22.42 0.29
N GLY A 111 10.74 22.81 -0.24
CA GLY A 111 10.52 24.14 -0.82
C GLY A 111 10.64 25.26 0.21
N ALA A 112 10.00 25.10 1.37
CA ALA A 112 10.09 26.05 2.48
C ALA A 112 11.53 26.18 2.99
N PHE A 113 12.22 25.05 3.17
CA PHE A 113 13.62 25.04 3.57
C PHE A 113 14.52 25.74 2.55
N PHE A 114 14.35 25.44 1.26
CA PHE A 114 15.15 26.06 0.19
C PHE A 114 14.96 27.59 0.16
N TYR A 115 13.72 28.05 0.28
CA TYR A 115 13.43 29.48 0.33
C TYR A 115 14.08 30.16 1.54
N MET A 116 13.92 29.59 2.73
CA MET A 116 14.54 30.13 3.95
C MET A 116 16.07 30.14 3.87
N ALA A 117 16.68 29.07 3.36
CA ALA A 117 18.13 28.91 3.35
C ALA A 117 18.83 29.76 2.27
N PHE A 118 18.18 30.00 1.12
CA PHE A 118 18.86 30.57 -0.04
C PHE A 118 18.25 31.87 -0.59
N LEU A 119 16.95 32.12 -0.36
CA LEU A 119 16.25 33.25 -0.96
C LEU A 119 15.91 34.35 0.05
N LYS A 120 15.61 34.00 1.30
CA LYS A 120 15.17 34.96 2.31
C LYS A 120 16.26 35.91 2.81
N TYR A 121 17.52 35.46 2.83
CA TYR A 121 18.66 36.22 3.35
C TYR A 121 19.54 36.84 2.24
N ARG A 122 18.99 36.99 1.04
CA ARG A 122 19.68 37.59 -0.12
C ARG A 122 18.96 38.87 -0.55
#